data_AF-A0AB39IRL3-F1
#
_entry.id   AF-A0AB39IRL3-F1
#
_cell.length_a   1.000
_cell.length_b   1.000
_cell.length_c   1.000
_cell.angle_alpha   90.00
_cell.angle_beta   90.00
_cell.angle_gamma   90.00
#
_symmetry.space_group_name_H-M   'P 1'
#
loop_
_entity.id
_entity.type
_entity.pdbx_description
1 polymer ?
#
loop_
_entity_poly.entity_id
_entity_poly.type
_entity_poly.pdbx_seq_one_letter_code
_entity_poly.pdbx_strand_id
1 'polypeptide(L)'
;MSIHVYMFPGQGSQQRGMGEGLFEQFADLIRIADEILGYSIEKLCLEDPDGNLNRTQYTQPAIYVVNALSYFRKLKETGTRPDFVLGHSLGEFNALLAAECFDFATGLKLVKKRGELMGQADGGGMAAVLGASEAQVRELLKTQGLDHIDLANFNTPSQIVISGPHSDIINASDAFEQCNIRCVLLNTSGAFHSRLMRGSMEEFGKYLQGFQFSALKIPVIANTTAQPYQDETLLACLAQQIASPVRWAESIQYLMSLGTVEFTELGHGQVVRGLVEKIRAETTEAELQAMRLLHDADGANTAESTDLSMHNRTLAAAQKVAQWNSQFPIGQKVRSSILNAEVETRTEAVLLFQHRAAIYLKGYNGYFELDELKPV
;
A
#
# COMPACT_ATOMS: atom_id res chain seq x y z
N MET A 1 15.74 -16.09 -4.66
CA MET A 1 15.96 -14.92 -3.77
C MET A 1 14.61 -14.53 -3.19
N SER A 2 14.54 -14.11 -1.93
CA SER A 2 13.27 -13.67 -1.34
C SER A 2 12.92 -12.27 -1.84
N ILE A 3 11.63 -12.03 -2.11
CA ILE A 3 11.07 -10.72 -2.46
C ILE A 3 10.93 -9.91 -1.18
N HIS A 4 11.45 -8.70 -1.13
CA HIS A 4 11.35 -7.81 0.02
C HIS A 4 10.21 -6.80 -0.15
N VAL A 5 9.32 -6.72 0.82
CA VAL A 5 8.14 -5.87 0.76
C VAL A 5 8.07 -4.97 1.98
N TYR A 6 7.91 -3.66 1.76
CA TYR A 6 7.60 -2.73 2.85
C TYR A 6 6.11 -2.48 2.92
N MET A 7 5.56 -2.61 4.12
CA MET A 7 4.15 -2.42 4.41
C MET A 7 3.92 -1.30 5.40
N PHE A 8 2.91 -0.47 5.14
CA PHE A 8 2.58 0.69 5.96
C PHE A 8 1.23 0.51 6.65
N PRO A 9 1.14 0.66 7.98
CA PRO A 9 -0.13 0.55 8.69
C PRO A 9 -1.05 1.74 8.43
N GLY A 10 -2.35 1.52 8.58
CA GLY A 10 -3.40 2.53 8.48
C GLY A 10 -4.03 2.88 9.83
N GLN A 11 -5.20 3.52 9.78
CA GLN A 11 -5.97 3.90 10.97
C GLN A 11 -6.25 2.70 11.89
N GLY A 12 -6.10 2.90 13.19
CA GLY A 12 -6.13 1.86 14.22
C GLY A 12 -4.75 1.49 14.76
N SER A 13 -3.66 1.89 14.09
CA SER A 13 -2.29 1.72 14.58
C SER A 13 -1.80 2.87 15.45
N GLN A 14 -2.49 4.02 15.48
CA GLN A 14 -2.05 5.18 16.25
C GLN A 14 -2.13 4.91 17.76
N GLN A 15 -1.15 5.44 18.49
CA GLN A 15 -1.14 5.43 19.95
C GLN A 15 -0.35 6.62 20.44
N ARG A 16 -0.75 7.20 21.57
CA ARG A 16 0.06 8.19 22.26
C ARG A 16 1.46 7.63 22.53
N GLY A 17 2.50 8.41 22.19
CA GLY A 17 3.91 8.00 22.21
C GLY A 17 4.43 7.50 20.87
N MET A 18 3.58 7.37 19.84
CA MET A 18 4.05 6.96 18.51
C MET A 18 5.06 7.95 17.94
N GLY A 19 6.11 7.44 17.29
CA GLY A 19 7.14 8.28 16.70
C GLY A 19 8.21 8.79 17.68
N GLU A 20 8.20 8.33 18.94
CA GLU A 20 9.28 8.64 19.90
C GLU A 20 10.66 8.34 19.29
N GLY A 21 11.58 9.30 19.44
CA GLY A 21 12.92 9.26 18.85
C GLY A 21 12.99 9.44 17.33
N LEU A 22 11.86 9.44 16.59
CA LEU A 22 11.85 9.74 15.16
C LEU A 22 11.77 11.25 14.89
N PHE A 23 10.97 12.00 15.67
CA PHE A 23 10.77 13.44 15.44
C PHE A 23 12.09 14.22 15.48
N GLU A 24 12.92 13.98 16.50
CA GLU A 24 14.24 14.60 16.65
C GLU A 24 15.19 14.31 15.48
N GLN A 25 15.13 13.10 14.92
CA GLN A 25 16.00 12.68 13.81
C GLN A 25 15.67 13.37 12.48
N PHE A 26 14.44 13.88 12.34
CA PHE A 26 13.91 14.43 11.11
C PHE A 26 13.28 15.82 11.32
N ALA A 27 13.89 16.65 12.17
CA ALA A 27 13.38 17.96 12.58
C ALA A 27 12.94 18.87 11.41
N ASP A 28 13.64 18.83 10.27
CA ASP A 28 13.25 19.60 9.08
C ASP A 28 11.91 19.16 8.49
N LEU A 29 11.64 17.84 8.44
CA LEU A 29 10.35 17.32 8.00
C LEU A 29 9.24 17.64 9.00
N ILE A 30 9.56 17.67 10.30
CA ILE A 30 8.59 18.04 11.35
C ILE A 30 8.19 19.50 11.21
N ARG A 31 9.15 20.40 10.97
CA ARG A 31 8.84 21.81 10.72
C ARG A 31 7.91 21.99 9.51
N ILE A 32 8.19 21.29 8.41
CA ILE A 32 7.32 21.29 7.22
C ILE A 32 5.93 20.73 7.56
N ALA A 33 5.86 19.66 8.35
CA ALA A 33 4.59 19.07 8.75
C ALA A 33 3.77 20.04 9.60
N ASP A 34 4.38 20.69 10.58
CA ASP A 34 3.74 21.67 11.46
C ASP A 34 3.23 22.89 10.67
N GLU A 35 4.01 23.38 9.71
CA GLU A 35 3.60 24.47 8.80
C GLU A 35 2.37 24.07 7.96
N ILE A 36 2.33 22.83 7.43
CA ILE A 36 1.20 22.33 6.63
C ILE A 36 -0.04 22.10 7.50
N LEU A 37 0.14 21.57 8.70
CA LEU A 37 -0.95 21.15 9.58
C LEU A 37 -1.53 22.32 10.39
N GLY A 38 -0.70 23.30 10.74
CA GLY A 38 -1.06 24.42 11.62
C GLY A 38 -1.05 24.05 13.11
N TYR A 39 -0.46 22.93 13.47
CA TYR A 39 -0.29 22.45 14.85
C TYR A 39 0.95 21.55 14.93
N SER A 40 1.47 21.33 16.14
CA SER A 40 2.63 20.45 16.35
C SER A 40 2.25 18.97 16.20
N ILE A 41 2.78 18.32 15.17
CA ILE A 41 2.56 16.88 14.93
C ILE A 41 3.23 16.02 16.00
N GLU A 42 4.41 16.45 16.47
CA GLU A 42 5.13 15.78 17.55
C GLU A 42 4.32 15.80 18.84
N LYS A 43 3.82 16.98 19.24
CA LYS A 43 2.99 17.10 20.45
C LYS A 43 1.72 16.26 20.36
N LEU A 44 1.05 16.27 19.21
CA LEU A 44 -0.12 15.41 18.97
C LEU A 44 0.22 13.93 19.17
N CYS A 45 1.32 13.45 18.60
CA CYS A 45 1.70 12.05 18.64
C CYS A 45 2.22 11.59 20.01
N LEU A 46 3.04 12.41 20.69
CA LEU A 46 3.69 12.02 21.95
C LEU A 46 2.84 12.29 23.18
N GLU A 47 2.10 13.40 23.19
CA GLU A 47 1.37 13.86 24.37
C GLU A 47 -0.15 13.69 24.23
N ASP A 48 -0.69 13.89 23.03
CA ASP A 48 -2.14 13.94 22.74
C ASP A 48 -2.94 14.75 23.79
N PRO A 49 -2.56 16.02 24.05
CA PRO A 49 -3.05 16.77 25.22
C PRO A 49 -4.57 17.00 25.20
N ASP A 50 -5.15 17.07 24.00
CA ASP A 50 -6.57 17.33 23.78
C ASP A 50 -7.36 16.06 23.41
N GLY A 51 -6.72 14.88 23.42
CA GLY A 51 -7.37 13.63 23.02
C GLY A 51 -7.79 13.58 21.54
N ASN A 52 -7.07 14.30 20.68
CA ASN A 52 -7.41 14.47 19.26
C ASN A 52 -6.85 13.32 18.39
N LEU A 53 -5.88 12.54 18.87
CA LEU A 53 -5.20 11.51 18.05
C LEU A 53 -6.17 10.47 17.48
N ASN A 54 -7.34 10.26 18.09
CA ASN A 54 -8.38 9.34 17.62
C ASN A 54 -9.48 9.98 16.75
N ARG A 55 -9.34 11.26 16.38
CA ARG A 55 -10.22 11.94 15.44
C ARG A 55 -9.59 11.87 14.05
N THR A 56 -10.28 11.29 13.08
CA THR A 56 -9.74 10.92 11.76
C THR A 56 -8.93 12.03 11.06
N GLN A 57 -9.35 13.29 11.16
CA GLN A 57 -8.64 14.43 10.58
C GLN A 57 -7.24 14.69 11.19
N TYR A 58 -6.99 14.22 12.42
CA TYR A 58 -5.70 14.25 13.09
C TYR A 58 -4.98 12.90 13.01
N THR A 59 -5.75 11.80 13.10
CA THR A 59 -5.22 10.43 13.02
C THR A 59 -4.47 10.16 11.72
N GLN A 60 -5.05 10.54 10.57
CA GLN A 60 -4.44 10.23 9.29
C GLN A 60 -3.10 10.97 9.08
N PRO A 61 -2.99 12.30 9.33
CA PRO A 61 -1.69 12.97 9.31
C PRO A 61 -0.67 12.38 10.28
N ALA A 62 -1.07 12.06 11.52
CA ALA A 62 -0.18 11.48 12.52
C ALA A 62 0.45 10.17 12.03
N ILE A 63 -0.38 9.26 11.52
CA ILE A 63 0.09 7.98 10.98
C ILE A 63 0.98 8.20 9.75
N TYR A 64 0.57 9.06 8.82
CA TYR A 64 1.38 9.33 7.61
C TYR A 64 2.78 9.83 7.96
N VAL A 65 2.89 10.77 8.89
CA VAL A 65 4.19 11.30 9.33
C VAL A 65 5.02 10.20 9.97
N VAL A 66 4.51 9.49 10.97
CA VAL A 66 5.28 8.44 11.65
C VAL A 66 5.70 7.31 10.70
N ASN A 67 4.83 6.88 9.78
CA ASN A 67 5.15 5.91 8.74
C ASN A 67 6.27 6.42 7.81
N ALA A 68 6.19 7.68 7.36
CA ALA A 68 7.19 8.28 6.49
C ALA A 68 8.57 8.38 7.18
N LEU A 69 8.60 8.83 8.44
CA LEU A 69 9.85 8.89 9.22
C LEU A 69 10.43 7.50 9.45
N SER A 70 9.58 6.50 9.72
CA SER A 70 9.99 5.11 9.86
C SER A 70 10.63 4.58 8.57
N TYR A 71 10.07 4.93 7.42
CA TYR A 71 10.65 4.63 6.12
C TYR A 71 11.98 5.32 5.86
N PHE A 72 12.08 6.64 6.11
CA PHE A 72 13.32 7.36 5.89
C PHE A 72 14.44 6.86 6.82
N ARG A 73 14.12 6.51 8.07
CA ARG A 73 15.07 5.84 8.97
C ARG A 73 15.52 4.51 8.38
N LYS A 74 14.57 3.67 7.93
CA LYS A 74 14.88 2.36 7.34
C LYS A 74 15.79 2.49 6.12
N LEU A 75 15.50 3.45 5.23
CA LEU A 75 16.30 3.72 4.04
C LEU A 75 17.71 4.21 4.41
N LYS A 76 17.85 5.05 5.44
CA LYS A 76 19.14 5.51 5.96
C LYS A 76 19.97 4.36 6.56
N GLU A 77 19.31 3.41 7.24
CA GLU A 77 19.96 2.25 7.87
C GLU A 77 20.40 1.19 6.84
N THR A 78 19.59 0.90 5.83
CA THR A 78 19.85 -0.21 4.90
C THR A 78 20.46 0.23 3.58
N GLY A 79 20.19 1.46 3.12
CA GLY A 79 20.55 1.94 1.78
C GLY A 79 19.86 1.18 0.65
N THR A 80 18.88 0.34 0.94
CA THR A 80 18.20 -0.55 -0.02
C THR A 80 16.73 -0.22 -0.16
N ARG A 81 16.22 -0.37 -1.38
CA ARG A 81 14.80 -0.27 -1.68
C ARG A 81 14.15 -1.66 -1.66
N PRO A 82 12.87 -1.78 -1.26
CA PRO A 82 12.12 -3.02 -1.39
C PRO A 82 11.76 -3.30 -2.85
N ASP A 83 11.40 -4.55 -3.14
CA ASP A 83 10.90 -4.98 -4.45
C ASP A 83 9.44 -4.54 -4.68
N PHE A 84 8.63 -4.48 -3.61
CA PHE A 84 7.27 -3.96 -3.61
C PHE A 84 6.98 -3.11 -2.38
N VAL A 85 6.00 -2.22 -2.51
CA VAL A 85 5.42 -1.48 -1.38
C VAL A 85 3.90 -1.61 -1.40
N LEU A 86 3.30 -1.59 -0.22
CA LEU A 86 1.86 -1.51 -0.06
C LEU A 86 1.53 -0.86 1.28
N GLY A 87 0.31 -0.37 1.43
CA GLY A 87 -0.13 0.14 2.72
C GLY A 87 -1.61 -0.04 2.90
N HIS A 88 -2.03 -0.16 4.15
CA HIS A 88 -3.42 -0.42 4.51
C HIS A 88 -4.19 0.90 4.58
N SER A 89 -5.13 1.11 3.66
CA SER A 89 -5.92 2.34 3.54
C SER A 89 -5.05 3.59 3.50
N LEU A 90 -4.95 4.34 4.61
CA LEU A 90 -4.08 5.50 4.76
C LEU A 90 -2.61 5.15 4.45
N GLY A 91 -2.14 3.97 4.85
CA GLY A 91 -0.76 3.55 4.60
C GLY A 91 -0.39 3.54 3.10
N GLU A 92 -1.36 3.46 2.18
CA GLU A 92 -1.10 3.50 0.73
C GLU A 92 -0.45 4.82 0.30
N PHE A 93 -0.71 5.94 1.01
CA PHE A 93 -0.03 7.21 0.77
C PHE A 93 1.46 7.14 1.10
N ASN A 94 1.84 6.35 2.11
CA ASN A 94 3.24 6.10 2.42
C ASN A 94 3.89 5.13 1.42
N ALA A 95 3.13 4.17 0.88
CA ALA A 95 3.60 3.31 -0.20
C ALA A 95 3.89 4.14 -1.46
N LEU A 96 2.98 5.04 -1.83
CA LEU A 96 3.16 5.98 -2.95
C LEU A 96 4.34 6.95 -2.71
N LEU A 97 4.53 7.44 -1.49
CA LEU A 97 5.71 8.21 -1.10
C LEU A 97 7.00 7.40 -1.31
N ALA A 98 7.05 6.17 -0.82
CA ALA A 98 8.22 5.29 -0.95
C ALA A 98 8.54 4.92 -2.41
N ALA A 99 7.51 4.89 -3.26
CA ALA A 99 7.61 4.71 -4.70
C ALA A 99 7.92 6.01 -5.48
N GLU A 100 8.17 7.13 -4.77
CA GLU A 100 8.49 8.45 -5.32
C GLU A 100 7.39 9.04 -6.21
N CYS A 101 6.13 8.65 -5.98
CA CYS A 101 4.99 9.23 -6.66
C CYS A 101 4.86 10.73 -6.38
N PHE A 102 5.18 11.14 -5.15
CA PHE A 102 5.21 12.53 -4.69
C PHE A 102 6.17 12.69 -3.51
N ASP A 103 6.48 13.93 -3.13
CA ASP A 103 7.29 14.23 -1.95
C ASP A 103 6.48 14.17 -0.63
N PHE A 104 7.20 14.23 0.50
CA PHE A 104 6.61 14.19 1.84
C PHE A 104 5.56 15.28 2.07
N ALA A 105 5.85 16.52 1.64
CA ALA A 105 4.98 17.66 1.85
C ALA A 105 3.66 17.53 1.06
N THR A 106 3.75 17.06 -0.17
CA THR A 106 2.60 16.77 -1.04
C THR A 106 1.76 15.66 -0.45
N GLY A 107 2.37 14.52 -0.10
CA GLY A 107 1.64 13.42 0.51
C GLY A 107 0.93 13.82 1.81
N LEU A 108 1.57 14.66 2.65
CA LEU A 108 0.94 15.19 3.86
C LEU A 108 -0.26 16.10 3.55
N LYS A 109 -0.17 16.98 2.54
CA LYS A 109 -1.31 17.82 2.11
C LYS A 109 -2.47 16.98 1.60
N LEU A 110 -2.20 15.90 0.87
CA LEU A 110 -3.21 14.96 0.39
C LEU A 110 -3.87 14.23 1.57
N VAL A 111 -3.06 13.68 2.47
CA VAL A 111 -3.55 12.98 3.66
C VAL A 111 -4.36 13.90 4.59
N LYS A 112 -3.91 15.14 4.78
CA LYS A 112 -4.66 16.15 5.55
C LYS A 112 -6.06 16.34 4.95
N LYS A 113 -6.16 16.62 3.65
CA LYS A 113 -7.45 16.80 2.98
C LYS A 113 -8.31 15.53 3.03
N ARG A 114 -7.72 14.34 2.83
CA ARG A 114 -8.43 13.06 2.96
C ARG A 114 -8.98 12.87 4.38
N GLY A 115 -8.16 13.13 5.40
CA GLY A 115 -8.55 13.05 6.80
C GLY A 115 -9.67 14.02 7.16
N GLU A 116 -9.63 15.25 6.65
CA GLU A 116 -10.71 16.24 6.79
C GLU A 116 -12.02 15.75 6.16
N LEU A 117 -11.97 15.31 4.89
CA LEU A 117 -13.16 14.86 4.17
C LEU A 117 -13.80 13.60 4.74
N MET A 118 -12.98 12.66 5.21
CA MET A 118 -13.46 11.45 5.86
C MET A 118 -13.93 11.74 7.30
N GLY A 119 -13.23 12.62 8.02
CA GLY A 119 -13.59 13.00 9.39
C GLY A 119 -14.87 13.83 9.50
N GLN A 120 -15.36 14.41 8.40
CA GLN A 120 -16.65 15.08 8.31
C GLN A 120 -17.83 14.11 8.18
N ALA A 121 -17.58 12.84 7.84
CA ALA A 121 -18.65 11.86 7.72
C ALA A 121 -19.26 11.52 9.09
N ASP A 122 -20.58 11.59 9.17
CA ASP A 122 -21.37 11.23 10.35
C ASP A 122 -22.42 10.16 10.01
N GLY A 123 -23.24 9.78 11.00
CA GLY A 123 -24.38 8.89 10.82
C GLY A 123 -24.04 7.44 10.47
N GLY A 124 -22.74 7.12 10.32
CA GLY A 124 -22.24 5.81 9.96
C GLY A 124 -21.61 5.07 11.13
N GLY A 125 -21.10 3.88 10.82
CA GLY A 125 -20.30 3.08 11.73
C GLY A 125 -19.52 2.01 10.98
N MET A 126 -18.64 1.34 11.70
CA MET A 126 -17.92 0.18 11.20
C MET A 126 -17.82 -0.90 12.28
N ALA A 127 -17.74 -2.17 11.87
CA ALA A 127 -17.51 -3.28 12.77
C ALA A 127 -16.60 -4.34 12.14
N ALA A 128 -15.71 -4.93 12.93
CA ALA A 128 -14.88 -6.05 12.52
C ALA A 128 -15.58 -7.38 12.86
N VAL A 129 -15.88 -8.16 11.83
CA VAL A 129 -16.43 -9.52 11.91
C VAL A 129 -15.27 -10.51 11.86
N LEU A 130 -15.18 -11.36 12.87
CA LEU A 130 -14.05 -12.28 13.10
C LEU A 130 -14.51 -13.74 13.03
N GLY A 131 -13.72 -14.57 12.36
CA GLY A 131 -13.97 -16.01 12.24
C GLY A 131 -15.04 -16.38 11.21
N ALA A 132 -15.34 -15.48 10.27
CA ALA A 132 -16.31 -15.70 9.20
C ALA A 132 -15.71 -15.34 7.83
N SER A 133 -16.04 -16.15 6.84
CA SER A 133 -15.69 -15.89 5.43
C SER A 133 -16.56 -14.77 4.84
N GLU A 134 -16.09 -14.16 3.75
CA GLU A 134 -16.88 -13.19 2.97
C GLU A 134 -18.28 -13.72 2.62
N ALA A 135 -18.38 -14.97 2.16
CA ALA A 135 -19.65 -15.57 1.78
C ALA A 135 -20.63 -15.65 2.95
N GLN A 136 -20.16 -16.04 4.13
CA GLN A 136 -20.98 -16.09 5.35
C GLN A 136 -21.43 -14.69 5.78
N VAL A 137 -20.54 -13.70 5.74
CA VAL A 137 -20.87 -12.30 6.06
C VAL A 137 -21.95 -11.78 5.12
N ARG A 138 -21.79 -11.96 3.80
CA ARG A 138 -22.77 -11.52 2.80
C ARG A 138 -24.12 -12.19 2.97
N GLU A 139 -24.14 -13.50 3.19
CA GLU A 139 -25.39 -14.25 3.37
C GLU A 139 -26.12 -13.81 4.65
N LEU A 140 -25.40 -13.60 5.76
CA LEU A 140 -26.03 -13.11 6.98
C LEU A 140 -26.62 -11.71 6.79
N LEU A 141 -25.87 -10.77 6.21
CA LEU A 141 -26.37 -9.41 5.95
C LEU A 141 -27.64 -9.44 5.07
N LYS A 142 -27.64 -10.28 4.03
CA LYS A 142 -28.78 -10.46 3.13
C LYS A 142 -30.00 -11.05 3.85
N THR A 143 -29.82 -12.12 4.63
CA THR A 143 -30.92 -12.77 5.37
C THR A 143 -31.52 -11.86 6.44
N GLN A 144 -30.74 -10.92 6.98
CA GLN A 144 -31.21 -9.90 7.92
C GLN A 144 -31.77 -8.64 7.24
N GLY A 145 -31.74 -8.56 5.89
CA GLY A 145 -32.21 -7.40 5.14
C GLY A 145 -31.35 -6.13 5.32
N LEU A 146 -30.06 -6.29 5.60
CA LEU A 146 -29.11 -5.19 5.86
C LEU A 146 -28.36 -4.78 4.59
N ASP A 147 -29.10 -4.44 3.53
CA ASP A 147 -28.58 -4.16 2.17
C ASP A 147 -27.81 -2.83 2.05
N HIS A 148 -27.81 -2.02 3.11
CA HIS A 148 -27.10 -0.74 3.20
C HIS A 148 -25.70 -0.86 3.81
N ILE A 149 -25.29 -2.07 4.19
CA ILE A 149 -23.95 -2.36 4.70
C ILE A 149 -23.05 -2.81 3.56
N ASP A 150 -21.88 -2.18 3.44
CA ASP A 150 -20.81 -2.57 2.53
C ASP A 150 -19.69 -3.29 3.32
N LEU A 151 -19.04 -4.26 2.67
CA LEU A 151 -17.80 -4.85 3.18
C LEU A 151 -16.65 -3.87 2.86
N ALA A 152 -16.10 -3.26 3.90
CA ALA A 152 -15.10 -2.19 3.83
C ALA A 152 -13.66 -2.69 3.77
N ASN A 153 -13.34 -3.78 4.48
CA ASN A 153 -11.98 -4.34 4.48
C ASN A 153 -12.03 -5.85 4.45
N PHE A 154 -11.25 -6.44 3.54
CA PHE A 154 -10.93 -7.86 3.52
C PHE A 154 -9.55 -8.01 4.15
N ASN A 155 -9.48 -8.06 5.49
CA ASN A 155 -8.22 -7.99 6.22
C ASN A 155 -7.51 -9.35 6.30
N THR A 156 -8.26 -10.43 6.47
CA THR A 156 -7.81 -11.82 6.32
C THR A 156 -8.95 -12.63 5.72
N PRO A 157 -8.73 -13.87 5.25
CA PRO A 157 -9.83 -14.76 4.83
C PRO A 157 -10.96 -14.88 5.86
N SER A 158 -10.64 -14.79 7.15
CA SER A 158 -11.59 -14.88 8.27
C SER A 158 -11.89 -13.56 9.01
N GLN A 159 -11.35 -12.42 8.57
CA GLN A 159 -11.51 -11.11 9.22
C GLN A 159 -11.97 -10.05 8.22
N ILE A 160 -13.26 -9.70 8.29
CA ILE A 160 -13.91 -8.75 7.40
C ILE A 160 -14.38 -7.54 8.20
N VAL A 161 -14.17 -6.34 7.71
CA VAL A 161 -14.78 -5.13 8.29
C VAL A 161 -15.98 -4.74 7.46
N ILE A 162 -17.09 -4.49 8.12
CA ILE A 162 -18.32 -3.98 7.53
C ILE A 162 -18.50 -2.50 7.89
N SER A 163 -19.19 -1.75 7.04
CA SER A 163 -19.46 -0.33 7.23
C SER A 163 -20.79 0.06 6.61
N GLY A 164 -21.49 1.01 7.23
CA GLY A 164 -22.82 1.42 6.78
C GLY A 164 -23.47 2.39 7.77
N PRO A 165 -24.78 2.63 7.66
CA PRO A 165 -25.52 3.41 8.66
C PRO A 165 -25.30 2.87 10.07
N HIS A 166 -25.19 3.75 11.06
CA HIS A 166 -24.86 3.36 12.44
C HIS A 166 -25.87 2.34 13.02
N SER A 167 -27.17 2.55 12.79
CA SER A 167 -28.22 1.63 13.22
C SER A 167 -28.05 0.24 12.63
N ASP A 168 -27.69 0.17 11.35
CA ASP A 168 -27.56 -1.09 10.62
C ASP A 168 -26.35 -1.86 11.12
N ILE A 169 -25.25 -1.16 11.45
CA ILE A 169 -24.06 -1.77 12.03
C ILE A 169 -24.32 -2.35 13.42
N ILE A 170 -25.12 -1.68 14.25
CA ILE A 170 -25.56 -2.23 15.54
C ILE A 170 -26.39 -3.50 15.30
N ASN A 171 -27.40 -3.43 14.43
CA ASN A 171 -28.25 -4.59 14.11
C ASN A 171 -27.45 -5.76 13.53
N ALA A 172 -26.45 -5.48 12.68
CA ALA A 172 -25.54 -6.48 12.15
C ALA A 172 -24.72 -7.14 13.27
N SER A 173 -24.19 -6.35 14.20
CA SER A 173 -23.42 -6.86 15.34
C SER A 173 -24.24 -7.87 16.15
N ASP A 174 -25.48 -7.53 16.50
CA ASP A 174 -26.38 -8.42 17.22
C ASP A 174 -26.67 -9.72 16.44
N ALA A 175 -26.90 -9.60 15.13
CA ALA A 175 -27.14 -10.77 14.27
C ALA A 175 -25.92 -11.70 14.18
N PHE A 176 -24.71 -11.15 14.04
CA PHE A 176 -23.48 -11.94 14.06
C PHE A 176 -23.29 -12.67 15.39
N GLU A 177 -23.51 -11.99 16.52
CA GLU A 177 -23.40 -12.59 17.85
C GLU A 177 -24.39 -13.74 18.08
N GLN A 178 -25.63 -13.60 17.59
CA GLN A 178 -26.64 -14.68 17.62
C GLN A 178 -26.21 -15.93 16.84
N CYS A 179 -25.39 -15.76 15.80
CA CYS A 179 -24.79 -16.85 15.04
C CYS A 179 -23.46 -17.35 15.61
N ASN A 180 -23.05 -16.91 16.81
CA ASN A 180 -21.74 -17.18 17.42
C ASN A 180 -20.55 -16.69 16.57
N ILE A 181 -20.77 -15.68 15.72
CA ILE A 181 -19.71 -15.00 14.97
C ILE A 181 -19.36 -13.74 15.75
N ARG A 182 -18.08 -13.59 16.10
CA ARG A 182 -17.65 -12.44 16.91
C ARG A 182 -17.66 -11.17 16.05
N CYS A 183 -18.37 -10.14 16.52
CA CYS A 183 -18.39 -8.82 15.92
C CYS A 183 -17.83 -7.78 16.90
N VAL A 184 -17.03 -6.84 16.42
CA VAL A 184 -16.42 -5.79 17.27
C VAL A 184 -16.67 -4.44 16.63
N LEU A 185 -17.49 -3.61 17.29
CA LEU A 185 -17.72 -2.22 16.88
C LEU A 185 -16.41 -1.42 16.91
N LEU A 186 -16.15 -0.66 15.86
CA LEU A 186 -14.96 0.18 15.74
C LEU A 186 -15.28 1.62 16.15
N ASN A 187 -14.30 2.29 16.76
CA ASN A 187 -14.45 3.67 17.22
C ASN A 187 -14.32 4.66 16.05
N THR A 188 -15.40 4.81 15.28
CA THR A 188 -15.52 5.76 14.17
C THR A 188 -16.98 6.16 13.97
N SER A 189 -17.23 7.41 13.61
CA SER A 189 -18.55 7.93 13.20
C SER A 189 -18.78 7.83 11.69
N GLY A 190 -17.75 7.52 10.91
CA GLY A 190 -17.80 7.41 9.47
C GLY A 190 -17.86 5.97 8.99
N ALA A 191 -18.69 5.71 7.97
CA ALA A 191 -18.75 4.44 7.26
C ALA A 191 -17.68 4.38 6.15
N PHE A 192 -16.40 4.30 6.53
CA PHE A 192 -15.29 4.35 5.57
C PHE A 192 -15.29 3.18 4.59
N HIS A 193 -14.75 3.39 3.39
CA HIS A 193 -14.66 2.36 2.34
C HIS A 193 -16.03 1.81 1.89
N SER A 194 -17.06 2.65 1.95
CA SER A 194 -18.44 2.33 1.58
C SER A 194 -19.01 3.31 0.56
N ARG A 195 -20.20 2.98 0.06
CA ARG A 195 -21.00 3.89 -0.78
C ARG A 195 -21.29 5.25 -0.10
N LEU A 196 -21.29 5.32 1.23
CA LEU A 196 -21.53 6.56 1.96
C LEU A 196 -20.36 7.54 1.86
N MET A 197 -19.17 7.09 1.43
CA MET A 197 -18.01 7.95 1.23
C MET A 197 -17.90 8.53 -0.18
N ARG A 198 -18.88 8.30 -1.07
CA ARG A 198 -18.82 8.79 -2.47
C ARG A 198 -18.65 10.30 -2.56
N GLY A 199 -19.30 11.07 -1.69
CA GLY A 199 -19.13 12.53 -1.64
C GLY A 199 -17.68 12.92 -1.33
N SER A 200 -17.09 12.33 -0.29
CA SER A 200 -15.68 12.55 0.08
C SER A 200 -14.72 12.08 -1.02
N MET A 201 -15.02 10.96 -1.69
CA MET A 201 -14.27 10.44 -2.84
C MET A 201 -14.24 11.43 -4.00
N GLU A 202 -15.40 11.99 -4.38
CA GLU A 202 -15.51 12.96 -5.49
C GLU A 202 -14.78 14.26 -5.17
N GLU A 203 -14.92 14.79 -3.95
CA GLU A 203 -14.21 16.01 -3.55
C GLU A 203 -12.70 15.78 -3.48
N PHE A 204 -12.27 14.62 -2.96
CA PHE A 204 -10.85 14.26 -2.95
C PHE A 204 -10.30 14.09 -4.36
N GLY A 205 -11.05 13.46 -5.26
CA GLY A 205 -10.69 13.32 -6.68
C GLY A 205 -10.46 14.66 -7.37
N LYS A 206 -11.29 15.68 -7.07
CA LYS A 206 -11.09 17.05 -7.56
C LYS A 206 -9.82 17.68 -6.97
N TYR A 207 -9.56 17.47 -5.68
CA TYR A 207 -8.37 17.99 -5.01
C TYR A 207 -7.07 17.39 -5.57
N LEU A 208 -7.06 16.10 -5.90
CA LEU A 208 -5.91 15.42 -6.51
C LEU A 208 -5.45 16.06 -7.82
N GLN A 209 -6.36 16.64 -8.62
CA GLN A 209 -6.01 17.32 -9.88
C GLN A 209 -5.10 18.55 -9.69
N GLY A 210 -5.00 19.08 -8.47
CA GLY A 210 -4.12 20.20 -8.14
C GLY A 210 -2.65 19.82 -7.93
N PHE A 211 -2.29 18.54 -8.05
CA PHE A 211 -0.96 18.02 -7.74
C PHE A 211 -0.33 17.31 -8.93
N GLN A 212 1.00 17.23 -8.92
CA GLN A 212 1.78 16.46 -9.88
C GLN A 212 2.19 15.13 -9.26
N PHE A 213 2.08 14.06 -10.05
CA PHE A 213 2.43 12.70 -9.66
C PHE A 213 3.48 12.18 -10.63
N SER A 214 4.54 11.60 -10.08
CA SER A 214 5.62 11.00 -10.86
C SER A 214 5.36 9.52 -11.10
N ALA A 215 5.95 8.98 -12.17
CA ALA A 215 5.91 7.54 -12.45
C ALA A 215 6.55 6.75 -11.30
N LEU A 216 5.91 5.63 -10.94
CA LEU A 216 6.29 4.84 -9.77
C LEU A 216 7.64 4.15 -9.99
N LYS A 217 8.57 4.36 -9.04
CA LYS A 217 9.90 3.72 -9.05
C LYS A 217 9.89 2.31 -8.47
N ILE A 218 8.91 2.03 -7.61
CA ILE A 218 8.70 0.74 -6.97
C ILE A 218 7.23 0.35 -7.22
N PRO A 219 6.94 -0.90 -7.62
CA PRO A 219 5.55 -1.37 -7.72
C PRO A 219 4.78 -1.18 -6.41
N VAL A 220 3.65 -0.49 -6.48
CA VAL A 220 2.74 -0.25 -5.36
C VAL A 220 1.50 -1.11 -5.53
N ILE A 221 1.16 -1.97 -4.56
CA ILE A 221 -0.08 -2.77 -4.63
C ILE A 221 -1.26 -1.91 -4.18
N ALA A 222 -2.22 -1.70 -5.10
CA ALA A 222 -3.39 -0.87 -4.86
C ALA A 222 -4.45 -1.62 -4.05
N ASN A 223 -5.02 -0.96 -3.05
CA ASN A 223 -6.04 -1.49 -2.15
C ASN A 223 -7.33 -1.89 -2.89
N THR A 224 -7.67 -1.19 -3.97
CA THR A 224 -8.93 -1.38 -4.72
C THR A 224 -8.88 -2.58 -5.67
N THR A 225 -7.71 -2.88 -6.22
CA THR A 225 -7.53 -3.94 -7.22
C THR A 225 -6.78 -5.14 -6.69
N ALA A 226 -6.09 -5.02 -5.56
CA ALA A 226 -5.13 -6.00 -5.05
C ALA A 226 -3.98 -6.32 -6.02
N GLN A 227 -3.68 -5.38 -6.93
CA GLN A 227 -2.70 -5.53 -8.00
C GLN A 227 -1.80 -4.28 -8.06
N PRO A 228 -0.63 -4.33 -8.72
CA PRO A 228 0.19 -3.16 -8.93
C PRO A 228 -0.58 -2.02 -9.61
N TYR A 229 -0.39 -0.79 -9.12
CA TYR A 229 -0.87 0.42 -9.78
C TYR A 229 -0.39 0.47 -11.25
N GLN A 230 -1.27 0.94 -12.13
CA GLN A 230 -0.91 1.38 -13.47
C GLN A 230 -0.83 2.91 -13.45
N ASP A 231 0.16 3.49 -14.11
CA ASP A 231 0.39 4.94 -14.09
C ASP A 231 -0.84 5.71 -14.63
N GLU A 232 -1.53 5.17 -15.64
CA GLU A 232 -2.69 5.79 -16.29
C GLU A 232 -3.93 5.85 -15.38
N THR A 233 -4.06 4.92 -14.43
CA THR A 233 -5.23 4.81 -13.55
C THR A 233 -4.96 5.28 -12.12
N LEU A 234 -3.71 5.69 -11.80
CA LEU A 234 -3.27 6.02 -10.45
C LEU A 234 -4.21 6.98 -9.73
N LEU A 235 -4.54 8.11 -10.35
CA LEU A 235 -5.39 9.13 -9.73
C LEU A 235 -6.82 8.64 -9.48
N ALA A 236 -7.38 7.93 -10.46
CA ALA A 236 -8.73 7.39 -10.35
C ALA A 236 -8.80 6.33 -9.25
N CYS A 237 -7.83 5.41 -9.21
CA CYS A 237 -7.72 4.39 -8.17
C CYS A 237 -7.53 5.00 -6.78
N LEU A 238 -6.65 5.99 -6.64
CA LEU A 238 -6.38 6.65 -5.35
C LEU A 238 -7.60 7.42 -4.82
N ALA A 239 -8.37 8.06 -5.70
CA ALA A 239 -9.64 8.67 -5.31
C ALA A 239 -10.64 7.58 -4.88
N GLN A 240 -10.86 6.59 -5.75
CA GLN A 240 -11.84 5.51 -5.58
C GLN A 240 -11.61 4.72 -4.29
N GLN A 241 -10.36 4.62 -3.83
CA GLN A 241 -9.97 3.97 -2.57
C GLN A 241 -10.81 4.39 -1.36
N ILE A 242 -11.23 5.67 -1.28
CA ILE A 242 -12.02 6.20 -0.16
C ILE A 242 -13.40 5.52 -0.05
N ALA A 243 -14.00 5.13 -1.17
CA ALA A 243 -15.35 4.57 -1.25
C ALA A 243 -15.36 3.12 -1.76
N SER A 244 -14.21 2.46 -1.74
CA SER A 244 -14.03 1.08 -2.19
C SER A 244 -13.37 0.22 -1.12
N PRO A 245 -13.64 -1.09 -1.12
CA PRO A 245 -13.06 -1.99 -0.14
C PRO A 245 -11.53 -2.01 -0.20
N VAL A 246 -10.90 -2.15 0.97
CA VAL A 246 -9.48 -2.47 1.09
C VAL A 246 -9.30 -3.97 0.97
N ARG A 247 -8.78 -4.44 -0.17
CA ARG A 247 -8.53 -5.85 -0.48
C ARG A 247 -7.16 -6.30 0.03
N TRP A 248 -6.96 -6.19 1.35
CA TRP A 248 -5.66 -6.45 1.99
C TRP A 248 -5.25 -7.93 1.90
N ALA A 249 -6.15 -8.86 2.22
CA ALA A 249 -5.89 -10.29 2.17
C ALA A 249 -5.43 -10.71 0.76
N GLU A 250 -6.17 -10.30 -0.26
CA GLU A 250 -5.84 -10.57 -1.66
C GLU A 250 -4.52 -9.91 -2.09
N SER A 251 -4.22 -8.69 -1.60
CA SER A 251 -2.94 -8.02 -1.89
C SER A 251 -1.74 -8.79 -1.35
N ILE A 252 -1.87 -9.40 -0.16
CA ILE A 252 -0.82 -10.23 0.44
C ILE A 252 -0.72 -11.57 -0.28
N GLN A 253 -1.85 -12.18 -0.64
CA GLN A 253 -1.89 -13.43 -1.39
C GLN A 253 -1.28 -13.26 -2.79
N TYR A 254 -1.55 -12.14 -3.47
CA TYR A 254 -0.89 -11.74 -4.71
C TYR A 254 0.63 -11.77 -4.56
N LEU A 255 1.17 -11.09 -3.55
CA LEU A 255 2.62 -11.05 -3.33
C LEU A 255 3.18 -12.43 -3.02
N MET A 256 2.49 -13.22 -2.18
CA MET A 256 2.88 -14.60 -1.87
C MET A 256 2.82 -15.53 -3.08
N SER A 257 1.95 -15.25 -4.06
CA SER A 257 1.86 -16.05 -5.28
C SER A 257 3.10 -15.86 -6.16
N LEU A 258 3.81 -14.73 -6.04
CA LEU A 258 5.05 -14.43 -6.79
C LEU A 258 6.28 -15.22 -6.31
N GLY A 259 6.24 -15.79 -5.10
CA GLY A 259 7.32 -16.59 -4.54
C GLY A 259 7.50 -16.38 -3.03
N THR A 260 8.71 -16.63 -2.53
CA THR A 260 9.05 -16.38 -1.12
C THR A 260 9.14 -14.88 -0.86
N VAL A 261 8.36 -14.37 0.11
CA VAL A 261 8.27 -12.94 0.42
C VAL A 261 8.65 -12.67 1.87
N GLU A 262 9.40 -11.59 2.11
CA GLU A 262 9.71 -11.04 3.42
C GLU A 262 9.03 -9.68 3.60
N PHE A 263 8.10 -9.59 4.55
CA PHE A 263 7.34 -8.36 4.83
C PHE A 263 7.96 -7.60 6.01
N THR A 264 8.17 -6.28 5.82
CA THR A 264 8.64 -5.37 6.87
C THR A 264 7.59 -4.27 7.10
N GLU A 265 7.00 -4.22 8.29
CA GLU A 265 6.11 -3.13 8.70
C GLU A 265 6.90 -1.89 9.06
N LEU A 266 6.52 -0.74 8.49
CA LEU A 266 7.15 0.56 8.74
C LEU A 266 6.11 1.55 9.26
N GLY A 267 6.12 1.75 10.58
CA GLY A 267 5.16 2.58 11.29
C GLY A 267 5.08 2.18 12.76
N HIS A 268 4.12 2.73 13.49
CA HIS A 268 3.85 2.33 14.87
C HIS A 268 3.02 1.05 14.93
N GLY A 269 3.30 0.21 15.93
CA GLY A 269 2.56 -1.03 16.18
C GLY A 269 3.01 -2.20 15.32
N GLN A 270 2.15 -3.22 15.25
CA GLN A 270 2.38 -4.47 14.49
C GLN A 270 1.07 -4.96 13.85
N VAL A 271 0.18 -4.02 13.50
CA VAL A 271 -1.20 -4.33 13.11
C VAL A 271 -1.18 -5.09 11.80
N VAL A 272 -0.51 -4.56 10.77
CA VAL A 272 -0.52 -5.21 9.45
C VAL A 272 0.36 -6.45 9.42
N ARG A 273 1.42 -6.52 10.23
CA ARG A 273 2.18 -7.75 10.44
C ARG A 273 1.30 -8.86 10.99
N GLY A 274 0.49 -8.58 12.02
CA GLY A 274 -0.44 -9.57 12.57
C GLY A 274 -1.46 -10.05 11.54
N LEU A 275 -1.92 -9.18 10.63
CA LEU A 275 -2.78 -9.59 9.51
C LEU A 275 -2.04 -10.50 8.53
N VAL A 276 -0.80 -10.17 8.16
CA VAL A 276 0.03 -11.00 7.26
C VAL A 276 0.27 -12.38 7.85
N GLU A 277 0.58 -12.49 9.13
CA GLU A 277 0.80 -13.78 9.81
C GLU A 277 -0.47 -14.65 9.77
N LYS A 278 -1.66 -14.05 9.98
CA LYS A 278 -2.94 -14.75 9.83
C LYS A 278 -3.22 -15.17 8.38
N ILE A 279 -3.02 -14.28 7.41
CA ILE A 279 -3.22 -14.59 5.99
C ILE A 279 -2.32 -15.76 5.58
N ARG A 280 -1.06 -15.78 6.00
CA ARG A 280 -0.13 -16.89 5.75
C ARG A 280 -0.62 -18.21 6.31
N ALA A 281 -1.23 -18.20 7.50
CA ALA A 281 -1.77 -19.39 8.14
C ALA A 281 -3.08 -19.87 7.50
N GLU A 282 -3.90 -18.95 6.99
CA GLU A 282 -5.23 -19.23 6.43
C GLU A 282 -5.20 -19.51 4.92
N THR A 283 -4.16 -19.08 4.20
CA THR A 283 -4.04 -19.27 2.74
C THR A 283 -3.44 -20.63 2.41
N THR A 284 -4.12 -21.37 1.54
CA THR A 284 -3.70 -22.68 1.04
C THR A 284 -2.82 -22.56 -0.21
N GLU A 285 -1.98 -23.58 -0.46
CA GLU A 285 -1.18 -23.62 -1.69
C GLU A 285 -2.07 -23.69 -2.96
N ALA A 286 -3.25 -24.30 -2.87
CA ALA A 286 -4.21 -24.35 -3.97
C ALA A 286 -4.74 -22.95 -4.35
N GLU A 287 -5.01 -22.10 -3.36
CA GLU A 287 -5.42 -20.70 -3.61
C GLU A 287 -4.27 -19.89 -4.25
N LEU A 288 -3.04 -20.05 -3.76
CA LEU A 288 -1.87 -19.41 -4.37
C LEU A 288 -1.65 -19.91 -5.81
N GLN A 289 -1.83 -21.20 -6.07
CA GLN A 289 -1.71 -21.76 -7.41
C GLN A 289 -2.80 -21.23 -8.35
N ALA A 290 -4.04 -21.10 -7.88
CA ALA A 290 -5.12 -20.50 -8.66
C ALA A 290 -4.79 -19.04 -9.03
N MET A 291 -4.24 -18.26 -8.10
CA MET A 291 -3.80 -16.89 -8.38
C MET A 291 -2.67 -16.83 -9.41
N ARG A 292 -1.66 -17.72 -9.32
CA ARG A 292 -0.58 -17.81 -10.32
C ARG A 292 -1.14 -18.05 -11.72
N LEU A 293 -2.10 -18.98 -11.86
CA LEU A 293 -2.75 -19.27 -13.14
C LEU A 293 -3.55 -18.09 -13.69
N LEU A 294 -4.24 -17.34 -12.83
CA LEU A 294 -4.95 -16.13 -13.23
C LEU A 294 -3.98 -15.05 -13.73
N HIS A 295 -2.83 -14.87 -13.08
CA HIS A 295 -1.81 -13.93 -13.55
C HIS A 295 -1.23 -14.32 -14.91
N ASP A 296 -0.98 -15.61 -15.12
CA ASP A 296 -0.49 -16.14 -16.40
C ASP A 296 -1.56 -15.97 -17.50
N ALA A 297 -2.85 -16.07 -17.15
CA ALA A 297 -3.98 -15.92 -18.08
C ALA A 297 -4.33 -14.45 -18.39
N ASP A 298 -4.24 -13.53 -17.43
CA ASP A 298 -4.40 -12.09 -17.66
C ASP A 298 -3.26 -11.52 -18.52
N GLY A 299 -2.06 -12.10 -18.40
CA GLY A 299 -0.97 -11.90 -19.35
C GLY A 299 -1.27 -12.38 -20.78
N ALA A 300 -2.25 -13.27 -20.96
CA ALA A 300 -2.69 -13.76 -22.27
C ALA A 300 -3.95 -13.06 -22.82
N ASN A 301 -4.83 -12.52 -21.96
CA ASN A 301 -6.12 -11.92 -22.34
C ASN A 301 -6.13 -10.38 -22.46
N THR A 302 -5.10 -9.68 -21.97
CA THR A 302 -4.91 -8.22 -22.17
C THR A 302 -4.24 -7.89 -23.52
N ALA A 303 -4.18 -8.87 -24.43
CA ALA A 303 -3.32 -8.91 -25.61
C ALA A 303 -3.85 -8.24 -26.90
N GLU A 304 -5.02 -7.60 -26.93
CA GLU A 304 -5.56 -7.10 -28.22
C GLU A 304 -5.41 -5.59 -28.49
N SER A 305 -5.03 -4.75 -27.52
CA SER A 305 -4.81 -3.30 -27.82
C SER A 305 -3.66 -2.62 -27.07
N THR A 306 -3.32 -3.08 -25.87
CA THR A 306 -2.10 -2.68 -25.12
C THR A 306 -0.84 -3.44 -25.54
N ASP A 307 -1.04 -4.57 -26.22
CA ASP A 307 -0.02 -5.59 -26.53
C ASP A 307 1.10 -5.07 -27.43
N LEU A 308 0.79 -4.30 -28.46
CA LEU A 308 1.84 -3.80 -29.37
C LEU A 308 2.88 -2.91 -28.65
N SER A 309 2.53 -2.20 -27.58
CA SER A 309 3.47 -1.33 -26.87
C SER A 309 4.27 -2.06 -25.78
N MET A 310 3.64 -3.00 -25.06
CA MET A 310 4.30 -3.76 -23.99
C MET A 310 5.08 -4.95 -24.55
N HIS A 311 4.55 -5.66 -25.55
CA HIS A 311 5.28 -6.71 -26.27
C HIS A 311 6.57 -6.16 -26.90
N ASN A 312 6.51 -4.97 -27.51
CA ASN A 312 7.71 -4.32 -28.06
C ASN A 312 8.72 -3.93 -26.97
N ARG A 313 8.27 -3.48 -25.79
CA ARG A 313 9.17 -3.17 -24.65
C ARG A 313 9.78 -4.43 -24.05
N THR A 314 9.00 -5.49 -23.88
CA THR A 314 9.45 -6.81 -23.42
C THR A 314 10.45 -7.43 -24.37
N LEU A 315 10.16 -7.45 -25.68
CA LEU A 315 11.09 -7.92 -26.71
C LEU A 315 12.38 -7.08 -26.71
N ALA A 316 12.27 -5.75 -26.66
CA ALA A 316 13.44 -4.87 -26.62
C ALA A 316 14.29 -5.10 -25.36
N ALA A 317 13.68 -5.26 -24.18
CA ALA A 317 14.38 -5.54 -22.94
C ALA A 317 15.04 -6.93 -22.94
N ALA A 318 14.34 -7.96 -23.42
CA ALA A 318 14.88 -9.31 -23.56
C ALA A 318 16.07 -9.34 -24.55
N GLN A 319 15.96 -8.61 -25.67
CA GLN A 319 17.05 -8.44 -26.63
C GLN A 319 18.24 -7.73 -25.99
N LYS A 320 18.03 -6.66 -25.21
CA LYS A 320 19.11 -5.97 -24.48
C LYS A 320 19.83 -6.90 -23.51
N VAL A 321 19.09 -7.72 -22.76
CA VAL A 321 19.67 -8.72 -21.83
C VAL A 321 20.51 -9.73 -22.59
N ALA A 322 19.96 -10.32 -23.66
CA ALA A 322 20.67 -11.30 -24.47
C ALA A 322 21.92 -10.70 -25.12
N GLN A 323 21.81 -9.48 -25.67
CA GLN A 323 22.92 -8.76 -26.27
C GLN A 323 24.01 -8.47 -25.24
N TRP A 324 23.65 -7.95 -24.06
CA TRP A 324 24.59 -7.69 -22.99
C TRP A 324 25.35 -8.95 -22.57
N ASN A 325 24.62 -10.02 -22.24
CA ASN A 325 25.22 -11.27 -21.78
C ASN A 325 26.07 -11.97 -22.85
N SER A 326 25.80 -11.72 -24.14
CA SER A 326 26.65 -12.20 -25.24
C SER A 326 27.97 -11.43 -25.38
N GLN A 327 28.04 -10.19 -24.89
CA GLN A 327 29.18 -9.29 -25.09
C GLN A 327 30.04 -9.12 -23.84
N PHE A 328 29.44 -9.17 -22.65
CA PHE A 328 30.09 -8.79 -21.41
C PHE A 328 29.96 -9.90 -20.36
N PRO A 329 31.08 -10.42 -19.82
CA PRO A 329 31.04 -11.42 -18.77
C PRO A 329 30.65 -10.80 -17.41
N ILE A 330 30.31 -11.66 -16.45
CA ILE A 330 30.21 -11.27 -15.04
C ILE A 330 31.57 -10.71 -14.60
N GLY A 331 31.55 -9.57 -13.90
CA GLY A 331 32.75 -8.83 -13.51
C GLY A 331 33.17 -7.73 -14.50
N GLN A 332 32.40 -7.50 -15.57
CA GLN A 332 32.61 -6.38 -16.48
C GLN A 332 32.60 -5.05 -15.71
N LYS A 333 33.59 -4.19 -15.95
CA LYS A 333 33.60 -2.83 -15.43
C LYS A 333 32.62 -1.97 -16.20
N VAL A 334 31.80 -1.23 -15.46
CA VAL A 334 30.78 -0.33 -15.99
C VAL A 334 30.81 0.98 -15.22
N ARG A 335 30.54 2.09 -15.90
CA ARG A 335 30.27 3.38 -15.29
C ARG A 335 28.76 3.53 -15.11
N SER A 336 28.32 3.66 -13.86
CA SER A 336 26.91 3.90 -13.53
C SER A 336 26.60 5.39 -13.54
N SER A 337 25.60 5.79 -14.29
CA SER A 337 25.07 7.15 -14.30
C SER A 337 24.38 7.53 -12.98
N ILE A 338 23.83 6.54 -12.26
CA ILE A 338 23.20 6.74 -10.95
C ILE A 338 24.26 6.91 -9.85
N LEU A 339 25.27 6.04 -9.83
CA LEU A 339 26.30 6.07 -8.79
C LEU A 339 27.40 7.10 -9.07
N ASN A 340 27.45 7.60 -10.31
CA ASN A 340 28.52 8.45 -10.84
C ASN A 340 29.93 7.87 -10.56
N ALA A 341 30.05 6.55 -10.65
CA ALA A 341 31.24 5.78 -10.29
C ALA A 341 31.43 4.58 -11.23
N GLU A 342 32.67 4.07 -11.28
CA GLU A 342 33.01 2.81 -11.94
C GLU A 342 32.88 1.64 -10.97
N VAL A 343 32.13 0.62 -11.38
CA VAL A 343 31.78 -0.55 -10.57
C VAL A 343 31.79 -1.80 -11.45
N GLU A 344 31.86 -2.98 -10.83
CA GLU A 344 31.86 -4.27 -11.54
C GLU A 344 30.46 -4.89 -11.54
N THR A 345 30.08 -5.58 -12.61
CA THR A 345 28.86 -6.40 -12.63
C THR A 345 29.02 -7.61 -11.70
N ARG A 346 27.95 -7.94 -10.95
CA ARG A 346 27.89 -9.06 -10.00
C ARG A 346 27.24 -10.31 -10.59
N THR A 347 26.34 -10.11 -11.55
CA THR A 347 25.55 -11.17 -12.19
C THR A 347 25.55 -10.98 -13.69
N GLU A 348 25.00 -11.94 -14.43
CA GLU A 348 24.48 -11.69 -15.76
C GLU A 348 23.35 -10.65 -15.70
N ALA A 349 23.09 -9.98 -16.82
CA ALA A 349 21.88 -9.20 -16.99
C ALA A 349 20.66 -10.13 -16.97
N VAL A 350 19.55 -9.65 -16.43
CA VAL A 350 18.29 -10.38 -16.26
C VAL A 350 17.13 -9.51 -16.71
N LEU A 351 16.07 -10.17 -17.18
CA LEU A 351 14.81 -9.52 -17.48
C LEU A 351 13.95 -9.48 -16.21
N LEU A 352 13.69 -8.30 -15.69
CA LEU A 352 12.82 -8.08 -14.54
C LEU A 352 11.45 -7.57 -15.00
N PHE A 353 10.40 -8.04 -14.33
CA PHE A 353 9.00 -7.64 -14.59
C PHE A 353 8.56 -7.80 -16.05
N GLN A 354 9.20 -8.71 -16.79
CA GLN A 354 9.03 -8.95 -18.22
C GLN A 354 9.44 -7.78 -19.15
N HIS A 355 9.62 -6.55 -18.67
CA HIS A 355 9.88 -5.38 -19.54
C HIS A 355 11.11 -4.54 -19.15
N ARG A 356 11.89 -4.93 -18.13
CA ARG A 356 13.08 -4.19 -17.70
C ARG A 356 14.34 -5.03 -17.84
N ALA A 357 15.31 -4.53 -18.60
CA ALA A 357 16.63 -5.13 -18.71
C ALA A 357 17.52 -4.59 -17.60
N ALA A 358 17.93 -5.46 -16.67
CA ALA A 358 18.63 -5.03 -15.47
C ALA A 358 19.81 -5.92 -15.11
N ILE A 359 20.72 -5.42 -14.27
CA ILE A 359 21.89 -6.15 -13.80
C ILE A 359 22.24 -5.76 -12.37
N TYR A 360 22.82 -6.67 -11.61
CA TYR A 360 23.28 -6.38 -10.26
C TYR A 360 24.75 -5.99 -10.27
N LEU A 361 25.12 -4.99 -9.47
CA LEU A 361 26.50 -4.49 -9.37
C LEU A 361 27.15 -4.95 -8.06
N LYS A 362 28.46 -5.17 -8.09
CA LYS A 362 29.26 -5.64 -6.96
C LYS A 362 29.35 -4.55 -5.90
N GLY A 363 29.04 -4.91 -4.66
CA GLY A 363 28.97 -3.97 -3.54
C GLY A 363 27.63 -3.24 -3.40
N TYR A 364 26.63 -3.53 -4.25
CA TYR A 364 25.30 -2.91 -4.20
C TYR A 364 24.20 -3.96 -4.08
N ASN A 365 23.17 -3.61 -3.31
CA ASN A 365 21.99 -4.44 -3.09
C ASN A 365 20.80 -3.80 -3.82
N GLY A 366 20.64 -4.19 -5.08
CA GLY A 366 19.63 -3.68 -5.99
C GLY A 366 20.04 -3.95 -7.43
N TYR A 367 19.08 -3.91 -8.34
CA TYR A 367 19.34 -3.97 -9.77
C TYR A 367 19.51 -2.56 -10.32
N PHE A 368 20.27 -2.45 -11.40
CA PHE A 368 20.43 -1.23 -12.19
C PHE A 368 19.92 -1.52 -13.59
N GLU A 369 19.23 -0.58 -14.21
CA GLU A 369 18.83 -0.76 -15.59
C GLU A 369 20.07 -0.73 -16.50
N LEU A 370 20.10 -1.57 -17.53
CA LEU A 370 21.25 -1.61 -18.43
C LEU A 370 21.52 -0.25 -19.10
N ASP A 371 20.48 0.55 -19.34
CA ASP A 371 20.60 1.87 -19.94
C ASP A 371 21.30 2.89 -19.01
N GLU A 372 21.38 2.59 -17.71
CA GLU A 372 22.05 3.43 -16.72
C GLU A 372 23.55 3.14 -16.65
N LEU A 373 24.02 2.11 -17.35
CA LEU A 373 25.37 1.57 -17.28
C LEU A 373 26.08 1.68 -18.62
N LYS A 374 27.33 2.10 -18.58
CA LYS A 374 28.21 2.13 -19.76
C LYS A 374 29.41 1.23 -19.52
N PRO A 375 29.62 0.16 -20.31
CA PRO A 375 30.85 -0.63 -20.24
C PRO A 375 32.08 0.26 -20.39
N VAL A 376 33.12 -0.01 -19.60
CA VAL A 376 34.42 0.69 -19.60
C VAL A 376 35.49 -0.21 -20.19
#